data_AF-A0A6P4FKW7-F1
#
_entry.id   AF-A0A6P4FKW7-F1
#
_cell.length_a   1.000
_cell.length_b   1.000
_cell.length_c   1.000
_cell.angle_alpha   90.00
_cell.angle_beta   90.00
_cell.angle_gamma   90.00
#
_symmetry.space_group_name_H-M   'P 1'
#
loop_
_entity.id
_entity.type
_entity.pdbx_description
1 polymer ?
#
loop_
_entity_poly.entity_id
_entity_poly.type
_entity_poly.pdbx_seq_one_letter_code
_entity_poly.pdbx_strand_id
1 'polypeptide(L)'
;MFVAKILLLCTACVLVSAAPQRFRDFGAFGAPRAFEEDDLAKAQEVLQASLTKLDAGEGPHYRISQILSARAPLASGTLNTYSVELIDSFGATKVCDVLIWSRPWMPNGIRVTFECPNEPKVVRNHSA
;
A
#
# COMPACT_ATOMS: atom_id res chain seq x y z
N MET A 1 -48.82 -49.96 -38.67
CA MET A 1 -48.98 -48.69 -39.43
C MET A 1 -48.90 -47.53 -38.43
N PHE A 2 -48.32 -46.38 -38.84
CA PHE A 2 -47.96 -45.17 -38.05
C PHE A 2 -46.64 -45.28 -37.26
N VAL A 3 -45.47 -44.96 -37.84
CA VAL A 3 -44.89 -43.63 -38.18
C VAL A 3 -44.55 -42.81 -36.92
N ALA A 4 -43.26 -42.74 -36.58
CA ALA A 4 -42.55 -41.47 -36.42
C ALA A 4 -41.06 -41.70 -36.15
N LYS A 5 -40.25 -41.26 -37.12
CA LYS A 5 -38.79 -41.08 -37.02
C LYS A 5 -38.51 -39.89 -36.12
N ILE A 6 -37.68 -40.03 -35.10
CA ILE A 6 -36.90 -38.91 -34.55
C ILE A 6 -35.47 -39.41 -34.32
N LEU A 7 -34.66 -39.26 -35.36
CA LEU A 7 -33.21 -39.36 -35.29
C LEU A 7 -32.72 -38.16 -34.46
N LEU A 8 -32.34 -38.44 -33.22
CA LEU A 8 -31.66 -37.50 -32.33
C LEU A 8 -30.24 -37.28 -32.88
N LEU A 9 -30.09 -36.18 -33.62
CA LEU A 9 -28.82 -35.58 -34.02
C LEU A 9 -28.05 -35.17 -32.77
N CYS A 10 -27.22 -36.06 -32.24
CA CYS A 10 -26.14 -35.70 -31.32
C CYS A 10 -25.09 -34.91 -32.10
N THR A 11 -25.36 -33.62 -32.23
CA THR A 11 -24.42 -32.59 -32.63
C THR A 11 -23.19 -32.72 -31.73
N ALA A 12 -22.07 -33.11 -32.35
CA ALA A 12 -20.78 -33.15 -31.69
C ALA A 12 -20.50 -31.76 -31.10
N CYS A 13 -20.45 -31.68 -29.78
CA CYS A 13 -19.97 -30.52 -29.05
C CYS A 13 -18.58 -30.17 -29.58
N VAL A 14 -18.50 -29.09 -30.35
CA VAL A 14 -17.25 -28.41 -30.63
C VAL A 14 -16.71 -27.96 -29.26
N LEU A 15 -15.77 -28.73 -28.73
CA LEU A 15 -14.95 -28.33 -27.60
C LEU A 15 -14.13 -27.14 -28.09
N VAL A 16 -14.66 -25.94 -27.91
CA VAL A 16 -13.85 -24.73 -27.80
C VAL A 16 -12.96 -24.96 -26.60
N SER A 17 -11.73 -25.40 -26.88
CA SER A 17 -10.62 -25.28 -25.97
C SER A 17 -10.42 -23.78 -25.74
N ALA A 18 -11.10 -23.27 -24.71
CA ALA A 18 -10.75 -22.02 -24.08
C ALA A 18 -9.37 -22.21 -23.46
N ALA A 19 -8.33 -22.08 -24.29
CA ALA A 19 -7.03 -21.69 -23.79
C ALA A 19 -7.30 -20.38 -23.03
N PRO A 20 -7.03 -20.30 -21.71
CA PRO A 20 -7.10 -19.02 -21.03
C PRO A 20 -6.15 -18.13 -21.82
N GLN A 21 -6.71 -17.14 -22.50
CA GLN A 21 -5.91 -16.15 -23.17
C GLN A 21 -5.01 -15.61 -22.06
N ARG A 22 -3.71 -15.90 -22.17
CA ARG A 22 -2.68 -15.20 -21.42
C ARG A 22 -2.97 -13.74 -21.69
N PHE A 23 -3.72 -13.15 -20.78
CA PHE A 23 -4.04 -11.75 -20.75
C PHE A 23 -2.67 -11.12 -20.68
N ARG A 24 -2.27 -10.59 -21.83
CA ARG A 24 -1.09 -9.79 -22.04
C ARG A 24 -0.97 -8.87 -20.83
N ASP A 25 0.01 -9.16 -19.98
CA ASP A 25 0.62 -8.21 -19.05
C ASP A 25 1.21 -7.07 -19.88
N PHE A 26 0.32 -6.23 -20.45
CA PHE A 26 0.64 -4.87 -20.79
C PHE A 26 0.55 -4.13 -19.48
N GLY A 27 1.71 -3.93 -18.86
CA GLY A 27 1.88 -3.24 -17.59
C GLY A 27 0.99 -2.01 -17.53
N ALA A 28 -0.03 -2.09 -16.68
CA ALA A 28 -0.78 -0.93 -16.24
C ALA A 28 0.18 -0.06 -15.42
N PHE A 29 0.89 0.85 -16.11
CA PHE A 29 1.64 1.91 -15.47
C PHE A 29 0.66 2.71 -14.59
N GLY A 30 0.82 2.60 -13.28
CA GLY A 30 0.05 3.36 -12.29
C GLY A 30 -0.96 2.56 -11.45
N ALA A 31 -1.14 1.25 -11.69
CA ALA A 31 -1.96 0.45 -10.79
C ALA A 31 -1.25 0.30 -9.42
N PRO A 32 -1.93 0.55 -8.28
CA PRO A 32 -1.38 0.24 -6.97
C PRO A 32 -1.06 -1.26 -6.93
N ARG A 33 0.23 -1.62 -6.92
CA ARG A 33 0.63 -3.01 -6.75
C ARG A 33 0.43 -3.41 -5.29
N ALA A 34 -0.04 -4.63 -5.08
CA ALA A 34 0.07 -5.29 -3.78
C ALA A 34 1.56 -5.44 -3.44
N PHE A 35 1.91 -5.26 -2.16
CA PHE A 35 3.30 -5.25 -1.70
C PHE A 35 3.93 -6.63 -1.88
N GLU A 36 5.06 -6.69 -2.59
CA GLU A 36 6.05 -7.74 -2.35
C GLU A 36 6.66 -7.53 -0.95
N GLU A 37 7.10 -8.60 -0.30
CA GLU A 37 7.68 -8.55 1.05
C GLU A 37 8.86 -7.56 1.14
N ASP A 38 9.66 -7.46 0.07
CA ASP A 38 10.76 -6.49 -0.04
C ASP A 38 10.29 -5.02 -0.05
N ASP A 39 9.11 -4.74 -0.60
CA ASP A 39 8.55 -3.38 -0.64
C ASP A 39 8.02 -2.97 0.73
N LEU A 40 7.50 -3.92 1.52
CA LEU A 40 7.09 -3.66 2.89
C LEU A 40 8.29 -3.37 3.80
N ALA A 41 9.38 -4.12 3.67
CA ALA A 41 10.61 -3.90 4.43
C ALA A 41 11.19 -2.50 4.18
N LYS A 42 11.26 -2.06 2.92
CA LYS A 42 11.68 -0.70 2.56
C LYS A 42 10.74 0.36 3.12
N ALA A 43 9.43 0.12 3.05
CA ALA A 43 8.44 1.05 3.58
C ALA A 43 8.63 1.21 5.11
N GLN A 44 8.86 0.11 5.82
CA GLN A 44 9.16 0.10 7.24
C GLN A 44 10.43 0.87 7.57
N GLU A 45 11.51 0.67 6.81
CA GLU A 45 12.78 1.38 6.99
C GLU A 45 12.59 2.90 6.87
N VAL A 46 11.85 3.36 5.85
CA VAL A 46 11.56 4.79 5.64
C VAL A 46 10.77 5.40 6.79
N LEU A 47 9.75 4.67 7.29
CA LEU A 47 8.96 5.12 8.43
C LEU A 47 9.80 5.18 9.71
N GLN A 48 10.56 4.13 9.99
CA GLN A 48 11.44 4.02 11.16
C GLN A 48 12.49 5.15 11.18
N ALA A 49 13.12 5.42 10.04
CA ALA A 49 14.11 6.49 9.90
C ALA A 49 13.48 7.87 10.20
N SER A 50 12.26 8.09 9.71
CA SER A 50 11.55 9.35 9.93
C SER A 50 11.17 9.54 11.40
N LEU A 51 10.65 8.51 12.06
CA LEU A 51 10.37 8.54 13.50
C LEU A 51 11.63 8.77 14.34
N THR A 52 12.74 8.13 14.00
CA THR A 52 14.02 8.30 14.71
C THR A 52 14.54 9.74 14.61
N LYS A 53 14.41 10.37 13.43
CA LYS A 53 14.76 11.79 13.25
C LYS A 53 13.84 12.72 14.06
N LEU A 54 12.56 12.38 14.15
CA LEU A 54 11.59 13.14 14.94
C LEU A 54 11.84 13.00 16.45
N ASP A 55 12.21 11.80 16.91
CA ASP A 55 12.59 11.51 18.32
C ASP A 55 13.84 12.28 18.77
N ALA A 56 14.80 12.49 17.87
CA ALA A 56 16.02 13.25 18.17
C ALA A 56 15.80 14.78 18.21
N GLY A 57 14.64 15.27 17.79
CA GLY A 57 14.28 16.69 17.74
C GLY A 57 13.04 17.00 18.58
N GLU A 58 12.23 17.96 18.13
CA GLU A 58 10.94 18.33 18.74
C GLU A 58 9.74 17.60 18.06
N GLY A 59 9.97 16.37 17.60
CA GLY A 59 8.93 15.54 17.02
C GLY A 59 8.12 14.80 18.10
N PRO A 60 6.94 14.25 17.75
CA PRO A 60 6.22 13.38 18.66
C PRO A 60 7.00 12.07 18.88
N HIS A 61 7.02 11.61 20.13
CA HIS A 61 7.65 10.35 20.50
C HIS A 61 6.72 9.17 20.22
N TYR A 62 6.88 8.59 19.03
CA TYR A 62 6.12 7.43 18.58
C TYR A 62 7.02 6.25 18.23
N ARG A 63 6.61 5.05 18.64
CA ARG A 63 7.27 3.80 18.27
C ARG A 63 6.32 2.94 17.44
N ILE A 64 6.87 2.23 16.45
CA ILE A 64 6.09 1.29 15.64
C ILE A 64 5.85 0.01 16.46
N SER A 65 4.58 -0.35 16.67
CA SER A 65 4.17 -1.68 17.14
C SER A 65 4.09 -2.64 15.95
N GLN A 66 3.27 -2.29 14.96
CA GLN A 66 3.01 -3.13 13.79
C GLN A 66 2.59 -2.28 12.59
N ILE A 67 3.11 -2.58 11.40
CA ILE A 67 2.63 -1.99 10.15
C ILE A 67 1.48 -2.86 9.61
N LEU A 68 0.29 -2.27 9.47
CA LEU A 68 -0.89 -2.97 8.94
C LEU A 68 -0.92 -2.90 7.42
N SER A 69 -0.59 -1.74 6.87
CA SER A 69 -0.51 -1.51 5.43
C SER A 69 0.44 -0.36 5.12
N ALA A 70 1.13 -0.44 3.99
CA ALA A 70 1.87 0.68 3.43
C ALA A 70 1.38 0.92 2.00
N ARG A 71 1.58 2.12 1.46
CA ARG A 71 1.39 2.43 0.05
C ARG A 71 2.49 3.37 -0.41
N ALA A 72 3.35 2.89 -1.29
CA ALA A 72 4.48 3.65 -1.84
C ALA A 72 4.38 3.64 -3.38
N PRO A 73 4.07 4.77 -4.03
CA PRO A 73 4.15 4.86 -5.48
C PRO A 73 5.62 4.76 -5.93
N LEU A 74 5.90 3.92 -6.95
CA LEU A 74 7.23 3.77 -7.55
C LEU A 74 7.62 4.96 -8.45
N ALA A 75 7.66 6.17 -7.90
CA ALA A 75 8.05 7.37 -8.65
C ALA A 75 8.99 8.28 -7.85
N SER A 76 9.83 9.04 -8.57
CA SER A 76 10.79 9.99 -8.01
C SER A 76 10.06 11.22 -7.45
N GLY A 77 9.79 11.21 -6.15
CA GLY A 77 8.94 12.19 -5.46
C GLY A 77 7.79 11.45 -4.78
N THR A 78 7.94 11.21 -3.49
CA THR A 78 7.30 10.05 -2.86
C THR A 78 6.34 10.51 -1.78
N LEU A 79 5.05 10.26 -2.01
CA LEU A 79 4.05 10.25 -0.95
C LEU A 79 3.88 8.80 -0.51
N ASN A 80 4.47 8.44 0.62
CA ASN A 80 4.25 7.15 1.25
C ASN A 80 3.12 7.29 2.27
N THR A 81 2.12 6.43 2.20
CA THR A 81 1.03 6.37 3.17
C THR A 81 1.12 5.06 3.94
N TYR A 82 1.01 5.12 5.25
CA TYR A 82 1.12 3.97 6.14
C TYR A 82 -0.13 3.92 7.00
N SER A 83 -0.71 2.74 7.16
CA SER A 83 -1.63 2.45 8.26
C SER A 83 -0.85 1.61 9.25
N VAL A 84 -0.54 2.18 10.41
CA VAL A 84 0.44 1.65 11.35
C VAL A 84 -0.08 1.77 12.77
N GLU A 85 0.15 0.73 13.55
CA GLU A 85 -0.06 0.75 14.99
C GLU A 85 1.15 1.43 15.66
N LEU A 86 0.92 2.59 16.26
CA LEU A 86 1.91 3.39 16.96
C LEU A 86 1.70 3.30 18.48
N ILE A 87 2.80 3.23 19.21
CA ILE A 87 2.86 3.34 20.66
C ILE A 87 3.32 4.77 20.98
N ASP A 88 2.54 5.49 21.77
CA ASP A 88 2.88 6.84 22.21
C ASP A 88 3.83 6.87 23.42
N SER A 89 4.22 8.07 23.84
CA SER A 89 5.08 8.30 25.00
C SER A 89 4.50 7.78 26.33
N PHE A 90 3.18 7.60 26.40
CA PHE A 90 2.48 7.06 27.58
C PHE A 90 2.34 5.54 27.52
N GLY A 91 2.79 4.91 26.43
CA GLY A 91 2.66 3.48 26.20
C GLY A 91 1.30 3.06 25.67
N ALA A 92 0.44 4.00 25.28
CA ALA A 92 -0.84 3.69 24.66
C ALA A 92 -0.65 3.36 23.18
N THR A 93 -1.29 2.28 22.76
CA THR A 93 -1.21 1.78 21.39
C THR A 93 -2.44 2.22 20.58
N LYS A 94 -2.21 2.75 19.39
CA LYS A 94 -3.28 3.27 18.51
C LYS A 94 -2.93 3.06 17.05
N VAL A 95 -3.94 2.79 16.23
CA VAL A 95 -3.79 2.73 14.78
C VAL A 95 -3.89 4.14 14.22
N CYS A 96 -2.86 4.58 13.52
CA CYS A 96 -2.80 5.89 12.88
C CYS A 96 -2.45 5.75 11.41
N ASP A 97 -2.97 6.69 10.61
CA ASP A 97 -2.53 6.88 9.24
C ASP A 97 -1.38 7.89 9.22
N VAL A 98 -0.22 7.44 8.75
CA VAL A 98 0.99 8.25 8.64
C VAL A 98 1.28 8.54 7.18
N LEU A 99 1.47 9.81 6.83
CA LEU A 99 1.82 10.22 5.49
C LEU A 99 3.21 10.86 5.51
N ILE A 100 4.13 10.29 4.74
CA ILE A 100 5.48 10.81 4.56
C ILE A 100 5.58 11.35 3.14
N TRP A 101 5.75 12.66 3.02
CA TRP A 101 5.95 13.33 1.75
C TRP A 101 7.40 13.80 1.63
N SER A 102 8.15 13.17 0.73
CA SER A 102 9.55 13.48 0.47
C SER A 102 9.70 14.45 -0.71
N ARG A 103 10.34 15.58 -0.45
CA ARG A 103 10.67 16.63 -1.43
C ARG A 103 12.16 16.98 -1.30
N PRO A 104 13.06 16.15 -1.84
CA PRO A 104 14.50 16.25 -1.60
C PRO A 104 15.13 17.58 -2.04
N TRP A 105 14.47 18.35 -2.91
CA TRP A 105 14.92 19.66 -3.38
C TRP A 105 14.64 20.82 -2.41
N MET A 106 14.15 20.58 -1.19
CA MET A 106 13.94 21.62 -0.18
C MET A 106 14.62 21.34 1.16
N PRO A 107 15.02 22.40 1.88
CA PRO A 107 15.40 22.27 3.29
C PRO A 107 14.20 21.75 4.08
N ASN A 108 14.44 20.81 5.00
CA ASN A 108 13.37 20.07 5.71
C ASN A 108 12.35 19.46 4.74
N GLY A 109 12.88 18.88 3.65
CA GLY A 109 12.11 18.36 2.52
C GLY A 109 11.22 17.17 2.85
N ILE A 110 11.34 16.56 4.03
CA ILE A 110 10.45 15.48 4.46
C ILE A 110 9.37 16.07 5.36
N ARG A 111 8.10 15.89 4.98
CA ARG A 111 6.94 16.17 5.82
C ARG A 111 6.32 14.87 6.28
N VAL A 112 6.20 14.70 7.58
CA VAL A 112 5.51 13.58 8.22
C VAL A 112 4.21 14.09 8.82
N THR A 113 3.12 13.41 8.52
CA THR A 113 1.78 13.75 8.97
C THR A 113 1.20 12.56 9.71
N PHE A 114 0.76 12.76 10.94
CA PHE A 114 0.11 11.74 11.76
C PHE A 114 -1.38 12.06 11.87
N GLU A 115 -2.20 11.12 11.44
CA GLU A 115 -3.65 11.15 11.56
C GLU A 115 -4.07 9.99 12.45
N CYS A 116 -4.17 10.28 13.75
CA CYS A 116 -4.63 9.32 14.75
C CYS A 116 -6.12 9.59 15.07
N PRO A 117 -6.93 8.55 15.34
CA PRO A 117 -8.34 8.70 15.63
C PRO A 117 -8.55 9.51 16.91
N ASN A 118 -9.52 10.45 16.88
CA ASN A 118 -9.87 11.33 18.00
C ASN A 118 -8.76 12.28 18.48
N GLU A 119 -7.71 12.47 17.68
CA GLU A 119 -6.59 13.37 17.98
C GLU A 119 -6.46 14.45 16.91
N PRO A 120 -5.95 15.64 17.27
CA PRO A 120 -5.63 16.65 16.28
C PRO A 120 -4.51 16.13 15.36
N LYS A 121 -4.66 16.40 14.07
CA LYS A 121 -3.64 16.10 13.05
C LYS A 121 -2.30 16.73 13.43
N VAL A 122 -1.25 15.90 13.54
CA VAL A 122 0.10 16.37 13.84
C VAL A 122 0.93 16.39 12.57
N VAL A 123 1.50 17.54 12.23
CA VAL A 123 2.39 17.70 11.07
C VAL A 123 3.77 18.11 11.57
N ARG A 124 4.79 17.39 11.11
CA ARG A 124 6.21 17.69 11.39
C ARG A 124 7.03 17.61 10.12
N ASN A 125 8.10 18.39 10.08
CA ASN A 125 9.07 18.35 8.99
C ASN A 125 10.44 17.98 9.55
N HIS A 126 11.22 17.24 8.78
CA HIS A 126 12.63 16.98 9.07
C HIS A 126 13.45 16.95 7.78
N SER A 127 14.78 16.99 7.92
CA SER A 127 15.70 16.86 6.79
C SER A 127 15.62 15.48 6.14
N ALA A 128 15.85 15.42 4.82
CA ALA A 128 15.93 14.18 4.05
C ALA A 128 17.02 13.26 4.59
#